data_AF-A0A225E218-F1
#
_entry.id   AF-A0A225E218-F1
#
_cell.length_a   1.000
_cell.length_b   1.000
_cell.length_c   1.000
_cell.angle_alpha   90.00
_cell.angle_beta   90.00
_cell.angle_gamma   90.00
#
_symmetry.space_group_name_H-M   'P 1'
#
loop_
_entity.id
_entity.type
_entity.pdbx_description
1 polymer ?
#
loop_
_entity_poly.entity_id
_entity_poly.type
_entity_poly.pdbx_seq_one_letter_code
_entity_poly.pdbx_strand_id
1 'polypeptide(L)'
;MHAPSQRKKIEATWASYRVVSGLVSRQEFKRRVLKDAKYLIDQLDTKGGFEETFHYMNRLRTNKFHSRRASICISLMAGVTGESDGDKADRLRAKLHRLLTTGTAMFDAWLDRLVKESGCECGRANVRQVHRRDRLIYEVGPEECSKLPEGVCAVGKFSATQRERAKAVLDYLRALPDEKKTNELREIERYLADTESAPEMAGKHDPCLKVGDLLIALESAAAGAKTFYTMNSRESLHLCRVLGQTLIIRPIDGQAEDVICPGNDPGSWPPFK
;
A
#
# COMPACT_ATOMS: atom_id res chain seq x y z
N MET A 1 3.02 6.02 -22.28
CA MET A 1 4.00 4.91 -22.32
C MET A 1 5.38 5.53 -22.49
N HIS A 2 6.36 5.20 -21.64
CA HIS A 2 7.72 5.75 -21.79
C HIS A 2 8.37 5.35 -23.12
N ALA A 3 9.24 6.23 -23.63
CA ALA A 3 10.11 5.87 -24.74
C ALA A 3 11.00 4.67 -24.34
N PRO A 4 11.32 3.74 -25.26
CA PRO A 4 12.13 2.55 -24.96
C PRO A 4 13.47 2.85 -24.27
N SER A 5 14.10 3.99 -24.59
CA SER A 5 15.35 4.47 -23.98
C SER A 5 15.18 4.87 -22.52
N GLN A 6 14.10 5.55 -22.16
CA GLN A 6 13.78 5.90 -20.77
C GLN A 6 13.46 4.65 -19.95
N ARG A 7 12.74 3.68 -20.52
CA ARG A 7 12.49 2.37 -19.87
C ARG A 7 13.78 1.66 -19.51
N LYS A 8 14.72 1.53 -20.46
CA LYS A 8 16.02 0.92 -20.21
C LYS A 8 16.82 1.64 -19.12
N LYS A 9 16.77 2.97 -19.06
CA LYS A 9 17.46 3.76 -18.02
C LYS A 9 16.84 3.56 -16.63
N ILE A 10 15.52 3.48 -16.56
CA ILE A 10 14.79 3.17 -15.32
C ILE A 10 15.14 1.74 -14.88
N GLU A 11 15.04 0.76 -15.79
CA GLU A 11 15.38 -0.65 -15.51
C GLU A 11 16.83 -0.81 -15.04
N ALA A 12 17.80 -0.13 -15.67
CA ALA A 12 19.19 -0.15 -15.24
C ALA A 12 19.40 0.50 -13.87
N THR A 13 18.73 1.64 -13.62
CA THR A 13 18.73 2.29 -12.30
C THR A 13 18.15 1.35 -11.25
N TRP A 14 17.03 0.70 -11.52
CA TRP A 14 16.35 -0.21 -10.60
C TRP A 14 17.15 -1.49 -10.35
N ALA A 15 17.82 -2.01 -11.38
CA ALA A 15 18.71 -3.17 -11.26
C ALA A 15 19.92 -2.91 -10.33
N SER A 16 20.26 -1.64 -10.06
CA SER A 16 21.32 -1.28 -9.11
C SER A 16 20.85 -1.29 -7.64
N TYR A 17 19.54 -1.36 -7.39
CA TYR A 17 18.98 -1.40 -6.04
C TYR A 17 18.63 -2.83 -5.64
N ARG A 18 18.92 -3.14 -4.37
CA ARG A 18 18.29 -4.25 -3.68
C ARG A 18 16.86 -3.84 -3.26
N VAL A 19 15.86 -4.57 -3.70
CA VAL A 19 14.44 -4.34 -3.39
C VAL A 19 14.10 -4.99 -2.05
N VAL A 20 13.76 -4.16 -1.07
CA VAL A 20 13.38 -4.58 0.28
C VAL A 20 12.00 -4.02 0.60
N SER A 21 11.13 -4.83 1.21
CA SER A 21 9.80 -4.41 1.65
C SER A 21 9.42 -5.10 2.96
N GLY A 22 8.41 -4.56 3.67
CA GLY A 22 7.96 -5.07 4.96
C GLY A 22 6.62 -5.80 4.94
N LEU A 23 6.24 -6.38 6.08
CA LEU A 23 4.93 -7.02 6.25
C LEU A 23 3.79 -6.01 6.21
N VAL A 24 4.01 -4.76 6.63
CA VAL A 24 2.97 -3.73 6.55
C VAL A 24 2.73 -3.30 5.10
N SER A 25 3.79 -3.19 4.29
CA SER A 25 3.65 -2.96 2.84
C SER A 25 2.89 -4.11 2.16
N ARG A 26 3.18 -5.36 2.55
CA ARG A 26 2.43 -6.53 2.08
C ARG A 26 0.95 -6.46 2.49
N GLN A 27 0.65 -5.97 3.69
CA GLN A 27 -0.74 -5.73 4.11
C GLN A 27 -1.42 -4.64 3.28
N GLU A 28 -0.73 -3.54 2.96
CA GLU A 28 -1.27 -2.52 2.06
C GLU A 28 -1.54 -3.11 0.66
N PHE A 29 -0.63 -3.92 0.12
CA PHE A 29 -0.87 -4.63 -1.14
C PHE A 29 -2.15 -5.47 -1.08
N LYS A 30 -2.36 -6.23 0.00
CA LYS A 30 -3.58 -7.03 0.19
C LYS A 30 -4.84 -6.14 0.26
N ARG A 31 -4.82 -5.11 1.09
CA ARG A 31 -5.97 -4.20 1.32
C ARG A 31 -6.35 -3.41 0.08
N ARG A 32 -5.36 -3.01 -0.72
CA ARG A 32 -5.56 -2.11 -1.87
C ARG A 32 -5.74 -2.87 -3.17
N VAL A 33 -4.97 -3.94 -3.40
CA VAL A 33 -4.99 -4.68 -4.67
C VAL A 33 -5.87 -5.90 -4.57
N LEU A 34 -5.63 -6.79 -3.60
CA LEU A 34 -6.36 -8.06 -3.53
C LEU A 34 -7.82 -7.89 -3.11
N LYS A 35 -8.11 -6.95 -2.20
CA LYS A 35 -9.50 -6.64 -1.82
C LYS A 35 -10.30 -6.08 -2.99
N ASP A 36 -9.70 -5.19 -3.77
CA ASP A 36 -10.37 -4.61 -4.95
C ASP A 36 -10.47 -5.61 -6.10
N ALA A 37 -9.51 -6.54 -6.23
CA ALA A 37 -9.63 -7.69 -7.13
C ALA A 37 -10.79 -8.61 -6.75
N LYS A 38 -10.95 -8.93 -5.46
CA LYS A 38 -12.12 -9.67 -4.95
C LYS A 38 -13.41 -8.92 -5.25
N TYR A 39 -13.47 -7.63 -4.95
CA TYR A 39 -14.63 -6.80 -5.22
C TYR A 39 -14.99 -6.82 -6.71
N LEU A 40 -13.99 -6.79 -7.60
CA LEU A 40 -14.21 -6.85 -9.04
C LEU A 40 -14.77 -8.20 -9.50
N ILE A 41 -14.34 -9.33 -8.92
CA ILE A 41 -14.99 -10.64 -9.15
C ILE A 41 -16.45 -10.59 -8.71
N ASP A 42 -16.73 -10.03 -7.53
CA ASP A 42 -18.10 -9.90 -7.03
C ASP A 42 -18.98 -9.06 -7.96
N GLN A 43 -18.43 -8.01 -8.56
CA GLN A 43 -19.15 -7.21 -9.54
C GLN A 43 -19.33 -7.92 -10.88
N LEU A 44 -18.35 -8.67 -11.38
CA LEU A 44 -18.53 -9.50 -12.57
C LEU A 44 -19.68 -10.49 -12.41
N ASP A 45 -19.72 -11.18 -11.27
CA ASP A 45 -20.78 -12.16 -10.98
C ASP A 45 -22.16 -11.48 -10.81
N THR A 46 -22.19 -10.27 -10.25
CA THR A 46 -23.45 -9.53 -10.02
C THR A 46 -23.97 -8.84 -11.28
N LYS A 47 -23.07 -8.33 -12.14
CA LYS A 47 -23.42 -7.56 -13.34
C LYS A 47 -23.58 -8.43 -14.59
N GLY A 48 -23.07 -9.66 -14.56
CA GLY A 48 -23.28 -10.65 -15.61
C GLY A 48 -22.40 -10.49 -16.86
N GLY A 49 -21.44 -9.56 -16.87
CA GLY A 49 -20.61 -9.30 -18.05
C GLY A 49 -19.45 -8.34 -17.80
N PHE A 50 -18.49 -8.29 -18.73
CA PHE A 50 -17.32 -7.42 -18.63
C PHE A 50 -17.68 -5.96 -18.90
N GLU A 51 -18.43 -5.67 -19.97
CA GLU A 51 -18.78 -4.30 -20.38
C GLU A 51 -19.63 -3.59 -19.32
N GLU A 52 -20.66 -4.24 -18.77
CA GLU A 52 -21.48 -3.62 -17.70
C GLU A 52 -20.67 -3.41 -16.42
N THR A 53 -19.77 -4.34 -16.09
CA THR A 53 -18.84 -4.15 -14.96
C THR A 53 -17.91 -2.95 -15.20
N PHE A 54 -17.40 -2.80 -16.43
CA PHE A 54 -16.53 -1.68 -16.81
C PHE A 54 -17.26 -0.34 -16.73
N HIS A 55 -18.48 -0.27 -17.27
CA HIS A 55 -19.32 0.92 -17.17
C HIS A 55 -19.65 1.26 -15.72
N TYR A 56 -19.96 0.26 -14.90
CA TYR A 56 -20.18 0.45 -13.47
C TYR A 56 -18.95 1.04 -12.78
N MET A 57 -17.74 0.52 -13.05
CA MET A 57 -16.50 1.09 -12.50
C MET A 57 -16.27 2.54 -12.95
N ASN A 58 -16.53 2.85 -14.22
CA ASN A 58 -16.41 4.22 -14.72
C ASN A 58 -17.40 5.18 -14.03
N ARG A 59 -18.64 4.75 -13.79
CA ARG A 59 -19.61 5.53 -13.02
C ARG A 59 -19.14 5.75 -11.58
N LEU A 60 -18.54 4.75 -10.93
CA LEU A 60 -17.99 4.91 -9.58
C LEU A 60 -16.81 5.89 -9.53
N ARG A 61 -16.10 6.11 -10.63
CA ARG A 61 -14.93 7.00 -10.67
C ARG A 61 -15.27 8.46 -10.38
N THR A 62 -16.50 8.89 -10.68
CA THR A 62 -16.97 10.26 -10.41
C THR A 62 -17.33 10.49 -8.94
N ASN A 63 -17.53 9.41 -8.17
CA ASN A 63 -17.79 9.49 -6.75
C ASN A 63 -16.46 9.57 -5.98
N LYS A 64 -16.21 10.67 -5.26
CA LYS A 64 -14.97 10.89 -4.48
C LYS A 64 -14.64 9.72 -3.53
N PHE A 65 -15.63 9.08 -2.93
CA PHE A 65 -15.43 7.98 -1.98
C PHE A 65 -15.05 6.66 -2.65
N HIS A 66 -15.45 6.46 -3.92
CA HIS A 66 -15.20 5.21 -4.65
C HIS A 66 -14.16 5.36 -5.76
N SER A 67 -13.72 6.60 -6.05
CA SER A 67 -12.84 6.91 -7.17
C SER A 67 -11.53 6.12 -7.15
N ARG A 68 -10.92 5.95 -5.97
CA ARG A 68 -9.69 5.16 -5.82
C ARG A 68 -9.90 3.68 -6.15
N ARG A 69 -10.93 3.05 -5.55
CA ARG A 69 -11.28 1.65 -5.83
C ARG A 69 -11.59 1.45 -7.32
N ALA A 70 -12.40 2.34 -7.89
CA ALA A 70 -12.75 2.31 -9.30
C ALA A 70 -11.49 2.38 -10.18
N SER A 71 -10.54 3.25 -9.85
CA SER A 71 -9.28 3.39 -10.59
C SER A 71 -8.43 2.11 -10.54
N ILE A 72 -8.34 1.45 -9.38
CA ILE A 72 -7.64 0.16 -9.24
C ILE A 72 -8.35 -0.92 -10.04
N CYS A 73 -9.68 -1.03 -9.92
CA CYS A 73 -10.47 -2.00 -10.67
C CYS A 73 -10.31 -1.81 -12.18
N ILE A 74 -10.43 -0.59 -12.69
CA ILE A 74 -10.22 -0.27 -14.11
C ILE A 74 -8.81 -0.65 -14.55
N SER A 75 -7.78 -0.39 -13.71
CA SER A 75 -6.40 -0.80 -14.01
C SER A 75 -6.25 -2.33 -14.07
N LEU A 76 -6.98 -3.08 -13.23
CA LEU A 76 -7.03 -4.54 -13.29
C LEU A 76 -7.78 -5.06 -14.53
N MET A 77 -8.79 -4.33 -15.00
CA MET A 77 -9.51 -4.63 -16.25
C MET A 77 -8.69 -4.29 -17.49
N ALA A 78 -7.75 -3.34 -17.39
CA ALA A 78 -6.92 -2.92 -18.50
C ALA A 78 -6.11 -4.09 -19.09
N GLY A 79 -6.02 -4.11 -20.42
CA GLY A 79 -5.31 -5.14 -21.18
C GLY A 79 -6.03 -6.48 -21.29
N VAL A 80 -7.26 -6.62 -20.77
CA VAL A 80 -8.10 -7.77 -21.07
C VAL A 80 -8.71 -7.59 -22.45
N THR A 81 -8.39 -8.51 -23.35
CA THR A 81 -8.90 -8.57 -24.73
C THR A 81 -9.68 -9.87 -24.90
N GLY A 82 -10.68 -9.87 -25.77
CA GLY A 82 -11.49 -11.06 -26.07
C GLY A 82 -12.46 -10.80 -27.22
N GLU A 83 -12.95 -11.88 -27.84
CA GLU A 83 -13.82 -11.83 -29.02
C GLU A 83 -15.27 -11.49 -28.68
N SER A 84 -15.71 -11.83 -27.47
CA SER A 84 -17.05 -11.53 -26.95
C SER A 84 -16.98 -10.98 -25.52
N ASP A 85 -18.08 -10.39 -25.02
CA ASP A 85 -18.18 -9.94 -23.63
C ASP A 85 -17.96 -11.10 -22.64
N GLY A 86 -18.51 -12.29 -22.94
CA GLY A 86 -18.30 -13.50 -22.16
C GLY A 86 -16.83 -13.91 -22.09
N ASP A 87 -16.14 -13.94 -23.23
CA ASP A 87 -14.70 -14.26 -23.29
C ASP A 87 -13.86 -13.24 -22.49
N LYS A 88 -14.17 -11.94 -22.60
CA LYS A 88 -13.51 -10.91 -21.77
C LYS A 88 -13.79 -11.13 -20.28
N ALA A 89 -15.02 -11.45 -19.89
CA ALA A 89 -15.40 -11.69 -18.50
C ALA A 89 -14.66 -12.90 -17.91
N ASP A 90 -14.56 -13.99 -18.67
CA ASP A 90 -13.86 -15.21 -18.24
C ASP A 90 -12.35 -15.00 -18.13
N ARG A 91 -11.74 -14.31 -19.08
CA ARG A 91 -10.31 -13.92 -19.01
C ARG A 91 -10.03 -13.01 -17.83
N LEU A 92 -10.88 -12.04 -17.57
CA LEU A 92 -10.75 -11.18 -16.39
C LEU A 92 -10.92 -12.01 -15.10
N ARG A 93 -11.90 -12.91 -15.03
CA ARG A 93 -12.10 -13.80 -13.88
C ARG A 93 -10.86 -14.67 -13.63
N ALA A 94 -10.27 -15.25 -14.67
CA ALA A 94 -9.03 -16.03 -14.57
C ALA A 94 -7.84 -15.17 -14.09
N LYS A 95 -7.68 -13.95 -14.62
CA LYS A 95 -6.65 -12.98 -14.18
C LYS A 95 -6.80 -12.64 -12.69
N LEU A 96 -8.02 -12.32 -12.26
CA LEU A 96 -8.32 -11.97 -10.87
C LEU A 96 -8.16 -13.16 -9.93
N HIS A 97 -8.58 -14.35 -10.35
CA HIS A 97 -8.34 -15.59 -9.61
C HIS A 97 -6.84 -15.80 -9.36
N ARG A 98 -6.02 -15.74 -10.42
CA ARG A 98 -4.56 -15.87 -10.31
C ARG A 98 -3.97 -14.82 -9.37
N LEU A 99 -4.40 -13.56 -9.48
CA LEU A 99 -3.95 -12.49 -8.60
C LEU A 99 -4.32 -12.75 -7.14
N LEU A 100 -5.52 -13.26 -6.86
CA LEU A 100 -5.96 -13.57 -5.50
C LEU A 100 -5.24 -14.79 -4.90
N THR A 101 -4.92 -15.79 -5.70
CA THR A 101 -4.28 -17.04 -5.23
C THR A 101 -2.77 -16.94 -5.12
N THR A 102 -2.13 -16.20 -6.03
CA THR A 102 -0.67 -16.12 -6.12
C THR A 102 -0.11 -14.75 -5.82
N GLY A 103 -0.94 -13.71 -5.70
CA GLY A 103 -0.48 -12.32 -5.62
C GLY A 103 0.45 -12.02 -4.45
N THR A 104 0.21 -12.59 -3.25
CA THR A 104 1.14 -12.43 -2.11
C THR A 104 2.46 -13.16 -2.33
N ALA A 105 2.43 -14.33 -2.97
CA ALA A 105 3.65 -15.06 -3.32
C ALA A 105 4.45 -14.32 -4.41
N MET A 106 3.76 -13.75 -5.41
CA MET A 106 4.38 -12.90 -6.43
C MET A 106 4.97 -11.63 -5.83
N PHE A 107 4.28 -11.01 -4.87
CA PHE A 107 4.81 -9.87 -4.12
C PHE A 107 6.12 -10.26 -3.42
N ASP A 108 6.12 -11.36 -2.65
CA ASP A 108 7.31 -11.82 -1.93
C ASP A 108 8.46 -12.19 -2.88
N ALA A 109 8.16 -12.82 -4.03
CA ALA A 109 9.15 -13.25 -5.01
C ALA A 109 9.79 -12.10 -5.81
N TRP A 110 9.18 -10.92 -5.82
CA TRP A 110 9.74 -9.72 -6.46
C TRP A 110 10.74 -8.98 -5.57
N LEU A 111 10.86 -9.37 -4.30
CA LEU A 111 11.74 -8.74 -3.32
C LEU A 111 13.03 -9.54 -3.15
N ASP A 112 14.15 -8.85 -2.96
CA ASP A 112 15.40 -9.45 -2.49
C ASP A 112 15.36 -9.75 -0.99
N ARG A 113 14.45 -9.10 -0.25
CA ARG A 113 14.19 -9.36 1.17
C ARG A 113 12.82 -8.87 1.59
N LEU A 114 12.08 -9.75 2.27
CA LEU A 114 10.91 -9.39 3.06
C LEU A 114 11.31 -9.21 4.53
N VAL A 115 11.22 -7.97 5.02
CA VAL A 115 11.40 -7.56 6.42
C VAL A 115 10.16 -7.99 7.20
N LYS A 116 10.37 -8.66 8.34
CA LYS A 116 9.32 -9.24 9.19
C LYS A 116 9.30 -8.64 10.60
N GLU A 117 10.15 -7.64 10.84
CA GLU A 117 10.45 -7.02 12.13
C GLU A 117 9.22 -6.32 12.73
N SER A 118 8.27 -5.82 11.92
CA SER A 118 7.00 -5.31 12.44
C SER A 118 6.12 -6.37 13.09
N GLY A 119 6.31 -7.64 12.71
CA GLY A 119 5.41 -8.73 13.08
C GLY A 119 3.95 -8.45 12.77
N CYS A 120 3.66 -7.72 11.68
CA CYS A 120 2.31 -7.48 11.19
C CYS A 120 1.64 -8.80 10.78
N GLU A 121 0.71 -9.28 11.60
CA GLU A 121 0.00 -10.52 11.31
C GLU A 121 -0.99 -10.35 10.15
N CYS A 122 -1.63 -9.18 10.04
CA CYS A 122 -2.53 -8.87 8.94
C CYS A 122 -1.85 -9.09 7.58
N GLY A 123 -0.59 -8.67 7.45
CA GLY A 123 0.23 -8.86 6.25
C GLY A 123 0.67 -10.31 6.00
N ARG A 124 0.87 -11.10 7.06
CA ARG A 124 1.26 -12.51 6.97
C ARG A 124 0.14 -13.41 6.47
N ALA A 125 -1.10 -13.12 6.85
CA ALA A 125 -2.24 -13.94 6.47
C ALA A 125 -2.33 -14.11 4.94
N ASN A 126 -2.47 -15.35 4.47
CA ASN A 126 -2.69 -15.64 3.06
C ASN A 126 -4.16 -15.50 2.69
N VAL A 127 -4.43 -15.28 1.40
CA VAL A 127 -5.81 -15.34 0.89
C VAL A 127 -6.30 -16.77 0.98
N ARG A 128 -7.49 -16.98 1.55
CA ARG A 128 -8.15 -18.30 1.60
C ARG A 128 -9.26 -18.39 0.57
N GLN A 129 -9.37 -19.55 -0.05
CA GLN A 129 -10.51 -19.92 -0.88
C GLN A 129 -11.54 -20.66 -0.03
N VAL A 130 -12.78 -20.17 -0.04
CA VAL A 130 -13.88 -20.74 0.76
C VAL A 130 -15.08 -20.95 -0.15
N HIS A 131 -15.59 -22.17 -0.20
CA HIS A 131 -16.84 -22.47 -0.89
C HIS A 131 -18.02 -22.15 0.04
N ARG A 132 -18.97 -21.31 -0.43
CA ARG A 132 -20.23 -21.05 0.28
C ARG A 132 -21.39 -21.13 -0.71
N ARG A 133 -22.36 -22.03 -0.43
CA ARG A 133 -23.60 -22.16 -1.22
C ARG A 133 -23.34 -22.16 -2.74
N ASP A 134 -22.41 -23.01 -3.17
CA ASP A 134 -22.02 -23.20 -4.58
C ASP A 134 -21.19 -22.09 -5.24
N ARG A 135 -20.72 -21.10 -4.46
CA ARG A 135 -19.83 -20.05 -4.96
C ARG A 135 -18.46 -20.09 -4.27
N LEU A 136 -17.41 -19.94 -5.08
CA LEU A 136 -16.05 -19.71 -4.60
C LEU A 136 -15.91 -18.26 -4.10
N ILE A 137 -15.57 -18.10 -2.84
CA ILE A 137 -15.33 -16.80 -2.20
C ILE A 137 -13.87 -16.72 -1.76
N TYR A 138 -13.30 -15.52 -1.84
CA TYR A 138 -11.93 -15.24 -1.38
C TYR A 138 -11.97 -14.45 -0.07
N GLU A 139 -11.29 -14.96 0.95
CA GLU A 139 -11.08 -14.28 2.21
C GLU A 139 -9.65 -13.74 2.25
N VAL A 140 -9.49 -12.41 2.13
CA VAL A 140 -8.18 -11.74 2.04
C VAL A 140 -7.47 -11.66 3.41
N GLY A 141 -8.15 -12.08 4.48
CA GLY A 141 -7.64 -12.02 5.85
C GLY A 141 -8.02 -10.74 6.60
N PRO A 142 -7.56 -10.59 7.84
CA PRO A 142 -7.94 -9.49 8.71
C PRO A 142 -7.28 -8.17 8.29
N GLU A 143 -7.99 -7.06 8.50
CA GLU A 143 -7.49 -5.71 8.21
C GLU A 143 -7.19 -4.89 9.46
N GLU A 144 -7.91 -5.19 10.54
CA GLU A 144 -7.86 -4.49 11.82
C GLU A 144 -7.08 -5.34 12.81
N CYS A 145 -6.06 -4.75 13.44
CA CYS A 145 -5.25 -5.42 14.46
C CYS A 145 -6.06 -5.66 15.73
N SER A 146 -7.02 -4.79 16.03
CA SER A 146 -7.91 -4.88 17.18
C SER A 146 -8.84 -6.10 17.13
N LYS A 147 -9.09 -6.67 15.94
CA LYS A 147 -9.89 -7.89 15.73
C LYS A 147 -9.09 -9.18 15.84
N LEU A 148 -7.77 -9.09 15.94
CA LEU A 148 -6.93 -10.26 16.15
C LEU A 148 -6.88 -10.62 17.65
N PRO A 149 -6.63 -11.89 17.99
CA PRO A 149 -6.36 -12.24 19.38
C PRO A 149 -5.18 -11.43 19.94
N GLU A 150 -5.25 -11.12 21.23
CA GLU A 150 -4.23 -10.30 21.90
C GLU A 150 -2.83 -10.89 21.71
N GLY A 151 -1.85 -10.02 21.46
CA GLY A 151 -0.45 -10.40 21.29
C GLY A 151 -0.09 -11.06 19.95
N VAL A 152 -1.07 -11.37 19.10
CA VAL A 152 -0.82 -11.99 17.79
C VAL A 152 -0.14 -11.03 16.82
N CYS A 153 -0.62 -9.78 16.71
CA CYS A 153 0.01 -8.76 15.88
C CYS A 153 1.06 -8.00 16.68
N ALA A 154 2.34 -8.13 16.32
CA ALA A 154 3.45 -7.54 17.09
C ALA A 154 3.76 -6.08 16.73
N VAL A 155 2.91 -5.42 15.94
CA VAL A 155 3.15 -4.05 15.48
C VAL A 155 3.24 -3.04 16.62
N GLY A 156 2.47 -3.21 17.69
CA GLY A 156 2.61 -2.38 18.88
C GLY A 156 3.99 -2.53 19.54
N LYS A 157 4.50 -3.76 19.64
CA LYS A 157 5.86 -4.03 20.14
C LYS A 157 6.92 -3.42 19.22
N PHE A 158 6.73 -3.53 17.91
CA PHE A 158 7.61 -2.91 16.92
C PHE A 158 7.65 -1.38 17.05
N SER A 159 6.49 -0.71 17.15
CA SER A 159 6.46 0.75 17.37
C SER A 159 7.23 1.14 18.63
N ALA A 160 7.12 0.35 19.70
CA ALA A 160 7.88 0.58 20.93
C ALA A 160 9.40 0.39 20.76
N THR A 161 9.88 -0.54 19.93
CA THR A 161 11.32 -0.66 19.63
C THR A 161 11.84 0.46 18.72
N GLN A 162 10.96 1.16 18.02
CA GLN A 162 11.29 2.31 17.17
C GLN A 162 11.08 3.66 17.87
N ARG A 163 11.03 3.69 19.21
CA ARG A 163 10.66 4.87 20.01
C ARG A 163 11.38 6.16 19.61
N GLU A 164 12.69 6.12 19.40
CA GLU A 164 13.45 7.33 19.05
C GLU A 164 13.05 7.89 17.69
N ARG A 165 12.91 7.02 16.68
CA ARG A 165 12.45 7.41 15.34
C ARG A 165 11.00 7.90 15.36
N ALA A 166 10.14 7.19 16.08
CA ALA A 166 8.74 7.56 16.27
C ALA A 166 8.60 8.94 16.93
N LYS A 167 9.43 9.22 17.95
CA LYS A 167 9.50 10.51 18.61
C LYS A 167 9.96 11.62 17.67
N ALA A 168 11.03 11.40 16.91
CA ALA A 168 11.51 12.37 15.93
C ALA A 168 10.42 12.74 14.91
N VAL A 169 9.65 11.74 14.44
CA VAL A 169 8.51 11.96 13.54
C VAL A 169 7.42 12.77 14.25
N LEU A 170 7.05 12.42 15.48
CA LEU A 170 6.05 13.16 16.24
C LEU A 170 6.43 14.63 16.45
N ASP A 171 7.67 14.90 16.87
CA ASP A 171 8.18 16.25 17.10
C ASP A 171 8.15 17.08 15.80
N TYR A 172 8.53 16.47 14.67
CA TYR A 172 8.41 17.09 13.36
C TYR A 172 6.96 17.38 12.95
N LEU A 173 6.04 16.43 13.15
CA LEU A 173 4.63 16.62 12.81
C LEU A 173 3.98 17.71 13.68
N ARG A 174 4.33 17.80 14.96
CA ARG A 174 3.86 18.89 15.85
C ARG A 174 4.34 20.26 15.39
N ALA A 175 5.53 20.35 14.80
CA ALA A 175 6.08 21.58 14.26
C ALA A 175 5.52 21.96 12.87
N LEU A 176 4.83 21.04 12.18
CA LEU A 176 4.20 21.36 10.90
C LEU A 176 2.98 22.27 11.11
N PRO A 177 2.83 23.32 10.29
CA PRO A 177 1.59 24.08 10.24
C PRO A 177 0.39 23.19 9.90
N ASP A 178 -0.75 23.42 10.57
CA ASP A 178 -1.92 22.56 10.45
C ASP A 178 -2.50 22.50 9.04
N GLU A 179 -2.36 23.56 8.25
CA GLU A 179 -2.77 23.62 6.84
C GLU A 179 -1.97 22.67 5.94
N LYS A 180 -0.77 22.26 6.38
CA LYS A 180 0.07 21.27 5.67
C LYS A 180 -0.21 19.84 6.09
N LYS A 181 -1.02 19.61 7.12
CA LYS A 181 -1.35 18.25 7.60
C LYS A 181 -2.51 17.67 6.79
N THR A 182 -2.28 16.52 6.16
CA THR A 182 -3.37 15.69 5.63
C THR A 182 -4.10 15.00 6.79
N ASN A 183 -5.27 14.42 6.52
CA ASN A 183 -5.97 13.62 7.54
C ASN A 183 -5.12 12.42 7.98
N GLU A 184 -4.38 11.80 7.05
CA GLU A 184 -3.48 10.69 7.36
C GLU A 184 -2.33 11.15 8.28
N LEU A 185 -1.74 12.33 8.05
CA LEU A 185 -0.73 12.90 8.96
C LEU A 185 -1.30 13.21 10.35
N ARG A 186 -2.53 13.71 10.46
CA ARG A 186 -3.20 13.92 11.75
C ARG A 186 -3.49 12.61 12.48
N GLU A 187 -3.81 11.54 11.75
CA GLU A 187 -3.97 10.21 12.32
C GLU A 187 -2.65 9.65 12.82
N ILE A 188 -1.56 9.83 12.07
CA ILE A 188 -0.19 9.47 12.47
C ILE A 188 0.23 10.24 13.73
N GLU A 189 0.06 11.55 13.76
CA GLU A 189 0.41 12.40 14.92
C GLU A 189 -0.32 11.95 16.19
N ARG A 190 -1.64 11.71 16.08
CA ARG A 190 -2.46 11.23 17.20
C ARG A 190 -2.00 9.84 17.67
N TYR A 191 -1.81 8.90 16.75
CA TYR A 191 -1.32 7.57 17.08
C TYR A 191 0.02 7.62 17.82
N LEU A 192 0.96 8.45 17.35
CA LEU A 192 2.27 8.60 17.98
C LEU A 192 2.15 9.23 19.38
N ALA A 193 1.31 10.26 19.56
CA ALA A 193 1.08 10.88 20.86
C ALA A 193 0.44 9.91 21.88
N ASP A 194 -0.58 9.17 21.45
CA ASP A 194 -1.28 8.20 22.28
C ASP A 194 -0.34 7.05 22.68
N THR A 195 0.48 6.56 21.75
CA THR A 195 1.39 5.43 22.03
C THR A 195 2.70 5.83 22.73
N GLU A 196 3.12 7.09 22.66
CA GLU A 196 4.23 7.63 23.46
C GLU A 196 3.87 7.59 24.96
N SER A 197 2.61 7.88 25.30
CA SER A 197 2.11 7.90 26.68
C SER A 197 1.58 6.54 27.16
N ALA A 198 1.00 5.73 26.27
CA ALA A 198 0.39 4.44 26.57
C ALA A 198 0.69 3.39 25.49
N PRO A 199 1.88 2.74 25.50
CA PRO A 199 2.31 1.80 24.46
C PRO A 199 1.36 0.63 24.21
N GLU A 200 0.64 0.17 25.24
CA GLU A 200 -0.34 -0.90 25.16
C GLU A 200 -1.56 -0.56 24.30
N MET A 201 -1.82 0.74 24.07
CA MET A 201 -2.91 1.19 23.21
C MET A 201 -2.60 1.01 21.73
N ALA A 202 -1.33 0.81 21.35
CA ALA A 202 -0.89 0.76 19.96
C ALA A 202 -1.69 -0.21 19.09
N GLY A 203 -2.04 -1.40 19.61
CA GLY A 203 -2.84 -2.39 18.87
C GLY A 203 -4.30 -1.97 18.66
N LYS A 204 -4.87 -1.19 19.59
CA LYS A 204 -6.28 -0.76 19.57
C LYS A 204 -6.55 0.34 18.53
N HIS A 205 -5.52 1.01 18.03
CA HIS A 205 -5.63 2.02 16.99
C HIS A 205 -5.71 1.44 15.56
N ASP A 206 -5.63 0.12 15.40
CA ASP A 206 -5.51 -0.55 14.10
C ASP A 206 -4.36 0.04 13.26
N PRO A 207 -3.12 -0.04 13.74
CA PRO A 207 -2.04 0.76 13.16
C PRO A 207 -1.69 0.32 11.73
N CYS A 208 -1.83 -0.97 11.41
CA CYS A 208 -1.72 -1.48 10.04
C CYS A 208 -2.80 -0.93 9.09
N LEU A 209 -3.93 -0.46 9.64
CA LEU A 209 -5.06 0.06 8.88
C LEU A 209 -4.92 1.57 8.66
N LYS A 210 -4.61 2.31 9.72
CA LYS A 210 -4.72 3.77 9.79
C LYS A 210 -3.40 4.50 9.62
N VAL A 211 -2.29 3.90 10.05
CA VAL A 211 -0.95 4.53 10.00
C VAL A 211 0.06 3.65 9.25
N GLY A 212 -0.42 2.97 8.20
CA GLY A 212 0.41 2.07 7.38
C GLY A 212 1.66 2.75 6.83
N ASP A 213 1.54 3.98 6.31
CA ASP A 213 2.68 4.72 5.75
C ASP A 213 3.75 5.03 6.79
N LEU A 214 3.37 5.38 8.03
CA LEU A 214 4.31 5.52 9.15
C LEU A 214 5.07 4.21 9.39
N LEU A 215 4.33 3.11 9.53
CA LEU A 215 4.93 1.81 9.85
C LEU A 215 5.85 1.31 8.74
N ILE A 216 5.49 1.52 7.47
CA ILE A 216 6.32 1.17 6.32
C ILE A 216 7.61 1.99 6.33
N ALA A 217 7.52 3.29 6.61
CA ALA A 217 8.69 4.16 6.73
C ALA A 217 9.61 3.69 7.88
N LEU A 218 9.05 3.40 9.06
CA LEU A 218 9.80 2.87 10.19
C LEU A 218 10.42 1.49 9.92
N GLU A 219 9.69 0.56 9.28
CA GLU A 219 10.20 -0.76 8.87
C GLU A 219 11.40 -0.61 7.94
N SER A 220 11.29 0.27 6.94
CA SER A 220 12.36 0.51 5.98
C SER A 220 13.61 1.11 6.65
N ALA A 221 13.44 2.09 7.55
CA ALA A 221 14.53 2.72 8.28
C ALA A 221 15.19 1.73 9.25
N ALA A 222 14.40 0.90 9.95
CA ALA A 222 14.89 -0.14 10.84
C ALA A 222 15.69 -1.22 10.08
N ALA A 223 15.29 -1.53 8.84
CA ALA A 223 16.02 -2.45 7.96
C ALA A 223 17.29 -1.84 7.33
N GLY A 224 17.60 -0.56 7.61
CA GLY A 224 18.75 0.14 7.06
C GLY A 224 18.58 0.59 5.61
N ALA A 225 17.34 0.69 5.11
CA ALA A 225 17.10 1.18 3.77
C ALA A 225 17.41 2.68 3.67
N LYS A 226 18.40 3.03 2.84
CA LYS A 226 18.80 4.42 2.57
C LYS A 226 17.87 5.15 1.61
N THR A 227 17.17 4.39 0.78
CA THR A 227 16.28 4.90 -0.27
C THR A 227 14.88 4.32 -0.06
N PHE A 228 13.87 5.17 -0.12
CA PHE A 228 12.47 4.83 -0.01
C PHE A 228 11.77 5.11 -1.33
N TYR A 229 11.10 4.13 -1.91
CA TYR A 229 10.37 4.28 -3.17
C TYR A 229 8.86 4.27 -2.93
N THR A 230 8.15 5.25 -3.48
CA THR A 230 6.70 5.38 -3.28
C THR A 230 5.99 5.95 -4.50
N MET A 231 4.71 5.64 -4.63
CA MET A 231 3.77 6.39 -5.47
C MET A 231 2.94 7.38 -4.65
N ASN A 232 2.96 7.28 -3.32
CA ASN A 232 2.29 8.21 -2.41
C ASN A 232 3.30 9.21 -1.85
N SER A 233 3.45 10.36 -2.50
CA SER A 233 4.42 11.37 -2.05
C SER A 233 3.98 12.15 -0.81
N ARG A 234 2.68 12.28 -0.57
CA ARG A 234 2.15 13.25 0.41
C ARG A 234 2.62 12.93 1.83
N GLU A 235 2.38 11.71 2.29
CA GLU A 235 2.76 11.27 3.62
C GLU A 235 4.25 10.87 3.67
N SER A 236 4.73 10.12 2.66
CA SER A 236 6.11 9.60 2.65
C SER A 236 7.16 10.72 2.66
N LEU A 237 6.85 11.90 2.11
CA LEU A 237 7.76 13.04 2.11
C LEU A 237 8.06 13.52 3.54
N HIS A 238 7.04 13.67 4.37
CA HIS A 238 7.24 14.09 5.75
C HIS A 238 7.98 13.04 6.57
N LEU A 239 7.66 11.76 6.35
CA LEU A 239 8.25 10.65 7.10
C LEU A 239 9.73 10.43 6.72
N CYS A 240 10.03 10.31 5.42
CA CYS A 240 11.39 10.02 4.94
C CYS A 240 12.36 11.16 5.24
N ARG A 241 11.87 12.41 5.23
CA ARG A 241 12.68 13.59 5.59
C ARG A 241 13.25 13.47 7.00
N VAL A 242 12.40 13.09 7.95
CA VAL A 242 12.79 12.95 9.36
C VAL A 242 13.68 11.73 9.57
N LEU A 243 13.39 10.64 8.85
CA LEU A 243 14.15 9.39 8.95
C LEU A 243 15.48 9.41 8.18
N GLY A 244 15.82 10.52 7.52
CA GLY A 244 17.07 10.68 6.77
C GLY A 244 17.16 9.79 5.53
N GLN A 245 16.01 9.40 4.96
CA GLN A 245 15.95 8.53 3.78
C GLN A 245 15.85 9.37 2.51
N THR A 246 16.53 8.94 1.46
CA THR A 246 16.32 9.49 0.11
C THR A 246 14.99 8.98 -0.41
N LEU A 247 14.07 9.88 -0.75
CA LEU A 247 12.75 9.52 -1.25
C LEU A 247 12.74 9.57 -2.78
N ILE A 248 12.33 8.47 -3.42
CA ILE A 248 12.07 8.39 -4.86
C ILE A 248 10.55 8.30 -5.04
N ILE A 249 9.99 9.30 -5.71
CA ILE A 249 8.56 9.40 -5.98
C ILE A 249 8.33 9.05 -7.44
N ARG A 250 7.52 8.01 -7.66
CA ARG A 250 7.00 7.65 -8.97
C ARG A 250 5.69 8.38 -9.25
N PRO A 251 5.60 9.21 -10.30
CA PRO A 251 4.34 9.84 -10.69
C PRO A 251 3.29 8.80 -11.07
N ILE A 252 2.03 9.03 -10.65
CA ILE A 252 0.91 8.10 -10.86
C ILE A 252 0.62 7.89 -12.36
N ASP A 253 0.85 8.91 -13.18
CA ASP A 253 0.64 8.82 -14.64
C ASP A 253 1.66 7.92 -15.35
N GLY A 254 2.75 7.56 -14.66
CA GLY A 254 3.83 6.74 -15.19
C GLY A 254 4.43 7.30 -16.49
N GLN A 255 4.30 8.60 -16.75
CA GLN A 255 4.88 9.27 -17.92
C GLN A 255 5.94 10.28 -17.50
N ALA A 256 5.72 10.96 -16.36
CA ALA A 256 6.73 11.84 -15.79
C ALA A 256 7.90 11.04 -15.19
N GLU A 257 9.07 11.69 -15.15
CA GLU A 257 10.28 11.12 -14.54
C GLU A 257 10.12 11.01 -13.02
N ASP A 258 10.84 10.07 -12.43
CA ASP A 258 10.85 9.89 -10.98
C ASP A 258 11.43 11.16 -10.31
N VAL A 259 10.77 11.65 -9.27
CA VAL A 259 11.26 12.79 -8.48
C VAL A 259 12.12 12.25 -7.34
N ILE A 260 13.37 12.69 -7.24
CA ILE A 260 14.31 12.27 -6.21
C ILE A 260 14.46 13.40 -5.20
N CYS A 261 14.15 13.11 -3.93
CA CYS A 261 14.31 14.02 -2.80
C CYS A 261 15.47 13.51 -1.92
N PRO A 262 16.67 14.13 -1.99
CA PRO A 262 17.87 13.63 -1.31
C PRO A 262 17.75 13.70 0.22
N GLY A 263 18.02 12.60 0.92
CA GLY A 263 17.92 12.56 2.39
C GLY A 263 18.90 13.48 3.12
N ASN A 264 20.04 13.81 2.49
CA ASN A 264 21.08 14.68 3.02
C ASN A 264 20.84 16.17 2.78
N ASP A 265 19.82 16.53 2.00
CA ASP A 265 19.42 17.92 1.79
C ASP A 265 17.89 18.08 1.87
N PRO A 266 17.32 18.03 3.09
CA PRO A 266 15.89 18.25 3.32
C PRO A 266 15.34 19.60 2.82
N GLY A 267 16.23 20.59 2.66
CA GLY A 267 15.86 21.96 2.25
C GLY A 267 15.51 22.07 0.77
N SER A 268 16.04 21.19 -0.08
CA SER A 268 15.75 21.16 -1.54
C SER A 268 14.47 20.41 -1.91
N TRP A 269 13.79 19.82 -0.94
CA TRP A 269 12.60 19.02 -1.20
C TRP A 269 11.45 19.92 -1.67
N PRO A 270 10.68 19.50 -2.69
CA PRO A 270 9.66 20.34 -3.27
C PRO A 270 8.60 20.76 -2.24
N PRO A 271 8.03 21.98 -2.36
CA PRO A 271 6.93 22.39 -1.52
C PRO A 271 5.71 21.50 -1.77
N PHE A 272 4.95 21.25 -0.70
CA PHE A 272 3.72 20.46 -0.76
C PHE A 272 2.69 21.13 -1.68
N LYS A 273 2.10 20.36 -2.60
CA LYS A 273 0.97 20.76 -3.45
C LYS A 273 -0.24 19.88 -3.19
#